data_AF-A0A846BXB4-F1
#
_entry.id   AF-A0A846BXB4-F1
#
_cell.length_a   1.000
_cell.length_b   1.000
_cell.length_c   1.000
_cell.angle_alpha   90.00
_cell.angle_beta   90.00
_cell.angle_gamma   90.00
#
_symmetry.space_group_name_H-M   'P 1'
#
loop_
_entity.id
_entity.type
_entity.pdbx_description
1 polymer ?
#
loop_
_entity_poly.entity_id
_entity_poly.type
_entity_poly.pdbx_seq_one_letter_code
_entity_poly.pdbx_strand_id
1 'polypeptide(L)'
;RLVINEQEVISFLNQFGFTSVSLEVMTVRQQAALLAQAKVVISPHGSGLTNIVFCSPGTKVIEIFSPNYVYHCYWLLSNLVGVEYYYLLGETLPGCALHQLIYPNSRIEDIFVNLDELFKIMTFANI
;
A
#
# COMPACT_ATOMS: atom_id res chain seq x y z
N ARG A 1 1.87 -5.44 7.68
CA ARG A 1 0.40 -5.68 7.76
C ARG A 1 0.09 -6.90 6.92
N LEU A 2 -0.87 -7.74 7.30
CA LEU A 2 -1.30 -8.83 6.44
C LEU A 2 -2.46 -8.34 5.55
N VAL A 3 -2.35 -8.61 4.25
CA VAL A 3 -3.45 -8.41 3.30
C VAL A 3 -4.10 -9.78 3.09
N ILE A 4 -5.37 -9.90 3.47
CA ILE A 4 -6.07 -11.20 3.53
C ILE A 4 -6.25 -11.77 2.12
N ASN A 5 -6.62 -10.94 1.15
CA ASN A 5 -6.82 -11.30 -0.25
C ASN A 5 -5.61 -10.93 -1.13
N GLU A 6 -4.38 -11.06 -0.60
CA GLU A 6 -3.15 -10.65 -1.29
C GLU A 6 -3.03 -11.26 -2.70
N GLN A 7 -3.36 -12.54 -2.88
CA GLN A 7 -3.26 -13.20 -4.19
C GLN A 7 -4.23 -12.61 -5.22
N GLU A 8 -5.42 -12.20 -4.78
CA GLU A 8 -6.40 -11.54 -5.64
C GLU A 8 -5.92 -10.14 -6.04
N VAL A 9 -5.37 -9.38 -5.09
CA VAL A 9 -4.78 -8.07 -5.32
C VAL A 9 -3.60 -8.16 -6.30
N ILE A 10 -2.68 -9.11 -6.10
CA ILE A 10 -1.54 -9.34 -7.00
C ILE A 10 -2.04 -9.72 -8.40
N SER A 11 -2.98 -10.65 -8.50
CA SER A 11 -3.53 -11.09 -9.79
C SER A 11 -4.26 -9.96 -10.52
N PHE A 12 -4.94 -9.09 -9.78
CA PHE A 12 -5.59 -7.90 -10.32
C PHE A 12 -4.55 -6.90 -10.83
N LEU A 13 -3.57 -6.51 -10.00
CA LEU A 13 -2.54 -5.53 -10.36
C LEU A 13 -1.63 -6.01 -11.50
N ASN A 14 -1.35 -7.31 -11.60
CA ASN A 14 -0.57 -7.89 -12.70
C ASN A 14 -1.20 -7.61 -14.07
N GLN A 15 -2.54 -7.52 -14.16
CA GLN A 15 -3.23 -7.19 -15.42
C GLN A 15 -2.94 -5.77 -15.90
N PHE A 16 -2.51 -4.88 -15.00
CA PHE A 16 -2.10 -3.51 -15.29
C PHE A 16 -0.57 -3.36 -15.43
N GLY A 17 0.16 -4.48 -15.49
CA GLY A 17 1.61 -4.48 -15.69
C GLY A 17 2.44 -4.22 -14.43
N PHE A 18 1.84 -4.30 -13.24
CA PHE A 18 2.58 -4.25 -11.98
C PHE A 18 3.40 -5.52 -11.77
N THR A 19 4.47 -5.38 -10.98
CA THR A 19 5.28 -6.52 -10.51
C THR A 19 5.28 -6.49 -8.99
N SER A 20 4.87 -7.59 -8.36
CA SER A 20 4.96 -7.74 -6.90
C SER A 20 6.43 -7.95 -6.49
N VAL A 21 6.85 -7.28 -5.41
CA VAL A 21 8.22 -7.33 -4.90
C VAL A 21 8.24 -7.47 -3.39
N SER A 22 9.05 -8.40 -2.89
CA SER A 22 9.38 -8.54 -1.47
C SER A 22 10.66 -7.75 -1.18
N LEU A 23 10.55 -6.64 -0.45
CA LEU A 23 11.72 -5.82 -0.13
C LEU A 23 12.63 -6.47 0.91
N GLU A 24 12.10 -7.34 1.77
CA GLU A 24 12.83 -8.02 2.84
C GLU A 24 13.97 -8.95 2.33
N VAL A 25 13.90 -9.40 1.08
CA VAL A 25 14.96 -10.22 0.46
C VAL A 25 16.01 -9.38 -0.29
N MET A 26 15.84 -8.06 -0.33
CA MET A 26 16.72 -7.14 -1.04
C MET A 26 17.62 -6.35 -0.09
N THR A 27 18.86 -6.11 -0.50
CA THR A 27 19.72 -5.11 0.16
C THR A 27 19.16 -3.71 -0.02
N VAL A 28 19.48 -2.78 0.89
CA VAL A 28 19.08 -1.36 0.78
C VAL A 28 19.47 -0.76 -0.57
N ARG A 29 20.65 -1.13 -1.11
CA ARG A 29 21.09 -0.68 -2.44
C ARG A 29 20.17 -1.15 -3.56
N GLN A 30 19.72 -2.41 -3.50
CA GLN A 30 18.78 -2.96 -4.48
C GLN A 30 17.40 -2.32 -4.35
N GLN A 31 16.92 -2.12 -3.12
CA GLN A 31 15.67 -1.41 -2.86
C GLN A 31 15.73 0.01 -3.44
N ALA A 32 16.79 0.76 -3.15
CA ALA A 32 16.97 2.11 -3.68
C ALA A 32 17.01 2.15 -5.23
N ALA A 33 17.76 1.24 -5.86
CA ALA A 33 17.85 1.17 -7.32
C ALA A 33 16.51 0.81 -7.99
N LEU A 34 15.72 -0.07 -7.36
CA LEU A 34 14.38 -0.43 -7.81
C LEU A 34 13.42 0.74 -7.70
N LEU A 35 13.32 1.35 -6.51
CA LEU A 35 12.36 2.41 -6.22
C LEU A 35 12.68 3.71 -6.98
N ALA A 36 13.96 4.01 -7.25
CA ALA A 36 14.35 5.14 -8.09
C ALA A 36 13.78 5.09 -9.51
N GLN A 37 13.45 3.89 -10.00
CA GLN A 37 12.87 3.65 -11.34
C GLN A 37 11.35 3.44 -11.30
N ALA A 38 10.75 3.36 -10.11
CA ALA A 38 9.32 3.09 -9.98
C ALA A 38 8.48 4.30 -10.40
N LYS A 39 7.54 4.08 -11.33
CA LYS A 39 6.54 5.09 -11.71
C LYS A 39 5.37 5.12 -10.74
N VAL A 40 5.02 3.96 -10.20
CA VAL A 40 3.92 3.76 -9.26
C VAL A 40 4.36 2.78 -8.18
N VAL A 41 4.03 3.09 -6.92
CA VAL A 41 4.22 2.20 -5.76
C VAL A 41 2.86 2.00 -5.11
N ILE A 42 2.40 0.75 -5.01
CA ILE A 42 1.20 0.38 -4.26
C ILE A 42 1.66 -0.52 -3.13
N SER A 43 1.34 -0.18 -1.88
CA SER A 43 1.82 -0.93 -0.73
C SER A 43 0.89 -0.81 0.46
N PRO A 44 0.68 -1.89 1.25
CA PRO A 44 0.05 -1.76 2.56
C PRO A 44 0.91 -0.92 3.49
N HIS A 45 0.25 -0.19 4.39
CA HIS A 45 0.90 0.62 5.42
C HIS A 45 1.92 -0.23 6.20
N GLY A 46 3.18 0.21 6.22
CA GLY A 46 4.26 -0.52 6.87
C GLY A 46 5.62 0.08 6.59
N SER A 47 6.66 -0.41 7.29
CA SER A 47 8.02 0.11 7.18
C SER A 47 8.60 0.05 5.77
N GLY A 48 8.11 -0.83 4.89
CA GLY A 48 8.52 -0.87 3.49
C GLY A 48 8.33 0.47 2.75
N LEU A 49 7.32 1.25 3.13
CA LEU A 49 7.05 2.57 2.54
C LEU A 49 8.10 3.63 2.91
N THR A 50 9.00 3.40 3.87
CA THR A 50 10.12 4.34 4.06
C THR A 50 11.00 4.46 2.81
N ASN A 51 11.00 3.42 1.97
CA ASN A 51 11.78 3.40 0.73
C ASN A 51 11.26 4.34 -0.36
N ILE A 52 10.09 4.97 -0.19
CA ILE A 52 9.65 6.02 -1.12
C ILE A 52 10.61 7.22 -1.14
N VAL A 53 11.48 7.35 -0.14
CA VAL A 53 12.57 8.34 -0.12
C VAL A 53 13.53 8.20 -1.32
N PHE A 54 13.59 7.01 -1.93
CA PHE A 54 14.41 6.74 -3.10
C PHE A 54 13.68 6.99 -4.43
N CYS A 55 12.36 7.21 -4.41
CA CYS A 55 11.59 7.44 -5.62
C CYS A 55 11.95 8.77 -6.27
N SER A 56 11.74 8.84 -7.58
CA SER A 56 11.86 10.09 -8.33
C SER A 56 10.64 11.00 -8.04
N PRO A 57 10.80 12.34 -8.04
CA PRO A 57 9.66 13.24 -7.96
C PRO A 57 8.62 12.96 -9.05
N GLY A 58 7.34 13.02 -8.69
CA GLY A 58 6.23 12.66 -9.57
C GLY A 58 5.90 11.16 -9.61
N THR A 59 6.67 10.28 -8.95
CA THR A 59 6.21 8.89 -8.70
C THR A 59 4.88 8.91 -7.97
N LYS A 60 3.95 8.04 -8.35
CA LYS A 60 2.64 7.92 -7.69
C LYS A 60 2.70 6.86 -6.61
N VAL A 61 2.15 7.14 -5.43
CA VAL A 61 2.11 6.22 -4.30
C VAL A 61 0.67 6.02 -3.87
N ILE A 62 0.19 4.77 -3.85
CA ILE A 62 -1.07 4.38 -3.21
C ILE A 62 -0.73 3.60 -1.95
N GLU A 63 -1.02 4.19 -0.81
CA GLU A 63 -0.88 3.55 0.49
C GLU A 63 -2.19 2.89 0.92
N ILE A 64 -2.14 1.61 1.30
CA ILE A 64 -3.32 0.86 1.74
C ILE A 64 -3.30 0.71 3.26
N PHE A 65 -4.25 1.34 3.95
CA PHE A 65 -4.38 1.28 5.41
C PHE A 65 -5.27 0.13 5.87
N SER A 66 -5.11 -0.28 7.13
CA SER A 66 -6.13 -1.08 7.81
C SER A 66 -7.41 -0.25 8.02
N PRO A 67 -8.58 -0.88 8.08
CA PRO A 67 -9.87 -0.19 8.09
C PRO A 67 -9.99 0.90 9.15
N ASN A 68 -9.48 0.63 10.36
CA ASN A 68 -9.60 1.53 11.51
C ASN A 68 -8.26 2.12 11.98
N TYR A 69 -7.23 2.12 11.12
CA TYR A 69 -5.90 2.63 11.47
C TYR A 69 -5.26 3.42 10.33
N VAL A 70 -5.23 4.75 10.48
CA VAL A 70 -4.55 5.69 9.58
C VAL A 70 -3.44 6.40 10.34
N TYR A 71 -2.25 6.46 9.72
CA TYR A 71 -1.11 7.18 10.28
C TYR A 71 -0.37 7.94 9.17
N HIS A 72 -0.15 9.24 9.38
CA HIS A 72 0.19 10.20 8.33
C HIS A 72 1.68 10.27 7.98
N CYS A 73 2.53 9.38 8.49
CA CYS A 73 3.98 9.52 8.34
C CYS A 73 4.44 9.44 6.87
N TYR A 74 3.81 8.59 6.05
CA TYR A 74 4.19 8.45 4.66
C TYR A 74 3.57 9.53 3.77
N TRP A 75 2.39 10.05 4.11
CA TRP A 75 1.91 11.29 3.51
C TRP A 75 2.90 12.44 3.73
N LEU A 76 3.43 12.60 4.95
CA LEU A 76 4.44 13.62 5.23
C LEU A 76 5.72 13.38 4.41
N LEU A 77 6.23 12.16 4.42
CA LEU A 77 7.42 11.79 3.64
C LEU A 77 7.20 12.07 2.15
N SER A 78 6.03 11.74 1.62
CA SER A 78 5.69 11.97 0.22
C SER A 78 5.78 13.44 -0.19
N ASN A 79 5.28 14.33 0.67
CA ASN A 79 5.39 15.78 0.45
C ASN A 79 6.85 16.27 0.49
N LEU A 80 7.69 15.68 1.34
CA LEU A 80 9.11 16.05 1.44
C LEU A 80 9.92 15.64 0.20
N VAL A 81 9.56 14.52 -0.44
CA VAL A 81 10.32 13.97 -1.59
C VAL A 81 9.66 14.27 -2.95
N GLY A 82 8.49 14.90 -2.95
CA GLY A 82 7.80 15.35 -4.16
C GLY A 82 7.12 14.22 -4.94
N VAL A 83 6.64 13.17 -4.26
CA VAL A 83 5.84 12.10 -4.88
C VAL A 83 4.34 12.40 -4.73
N GLU A 84 3.54 11.93 -5.68
CA GLU A 84 2.08 12.09 -5.66
C GLU A 84 1.44 11.02 -4.78
N TYR A 85 0.82 11.43 -3.68
CA TYR A 85 0.33 10.50 -2.66
C TYR A 85 -1.19 10.33 -2.72
N TYR A 86 -1.62 9.08 -2.64
CA TYR A 86 -3.00 8.62 -2.56
C TYR A 86 -3.10 7.57 -1.46
N TYR A 87 -4.29 7.37 -0.90
CA TYR A 87 -4.51 6.31 0.07
C TYR A 87 -5.85 5.60 -0.15
N LEU A 88 -5.87 4.32 0.21
CA LEU A 88 -7.05 3.47 0.24
C LEU A 88 -7.22 2.93 1.66
N LEU A 89 -8.45 2.97 2.18
CA LEU A 89 -8.78 2.24 3.40
C LEU A 89 -9.18 0.82 3.01
N GLY A 90 -8.56 -0.17 3.66
CA GLY A 90 -9.06 -1.54 3.60
C GLY A 90 -10.43 -1.67 4.26
N GLU A 91 -11.08 -2.79 4.02
CA GLU A 91 -12.37 -3.12 4.61
C GLU A 91 -12.22 -4.15 5.73
N THR A 92 -13.12 -4.09 6.70
CA THR A 92 -13.27 -5.16 7.69
C THR A 92 -14.03 -6.31 7.04
N LEU A 93 -13.57 -7.55 7.25
CA LEU A 93 -14.27 -8.74 6.75
C LEU A 93 -15.75 -8.74 7.20
N PRO A 94 -16.71 -8.90 6.26
CA PRO A 94 -18.13 -8.97 6.60
C PRO A 94 -18.44 -10.11 7.56
N GLY A 95 -19.39 -9.90 8.48
CA GLY A 95 -19.91 -10.96 9.35
C GLY A 95 -19.03 -11.31 10.57
N CYS A 96 -17.99 -10.54 10.84
CA CYS A 96 -17.13 -10.76 12.01
C CYS A 96 -17.78 -10.21 13.30
N ALA A 97 -18.77 -10.91 13.85
CA ALA A 97 -19.40 -10.54 15.13
C ALA A 97 -18.40 -10.48 16.30
N LEU A 98 -17.26 -11.17 16.16
CA LEU A 98 -16.17 -11.22 17.13
C LEU A 98 -15.00 -10.30 16.73
N HIS A 99 -15.21 -9.33 15.84
CA HIS A 99 -14.15 -8.47 15.32
C HIS A 99 -13.31 -7.83 16.44
N GLN A 100 -13.96 -7.30 17.48
CA GLN A 100 -13.29 -6.68 18.63
C GLN A 100 -12.51 -7.68 19.50
N LEU A 101 -12.85 -8.97 19.44
CA LEU A 101 -12.11 -10.03 20.14
C LEU A 101 -10.90 -10.50 19.34
N ILE A 102 -11.00 -10.54 18.01
CA ILE A 102 -9.91 -10.91 17.11
C ILE A 102 -8.89 -9.76 17.00
N TYR A 103 -9.37 -8.52 16.94
CA TYR A 103 -8.55 -7.32 16.86
C TYR A 103 -8.83 -6.40 18.06
N PRO A 104 -8.22 -6.67 19.22
CA PRO A 104 -8.34 -5.80 20.40
C PRO A 104 -7.76 -4.39 20.17
N ASN A 105 -7.02 -4.17 19.08
CA ASN A 105 -6.46 -2.88 18.70
C ASN A 105 -6.46 -2.73 17.18
N SER A 106 -6.88 -1.57 16.66
CA SER A 106 -6.85 -1.29 15.21
C SER A 106 -5.44 -1.35 14.62
N ARG A 107 -4.41 -1.16 15.44
CA ARG A 107 -2.98 -1.33 15.07
C ARG A 107 -2.58 -2.77 14.78
N ILE A 108 -3.46 -3.76 14.86
CA ILE A 108 -3.16 -5.13 14.46
C ILE A 108 -4.21 -5.68 13.50
N GLU A 109 -5.14 -4.84 13.06
CA GLU A 109 -6.17 -5.22 12.11
C GLU A 109 -5.57 -5.54 10.74
N ASP A 110 -5.94 -6.69 10.21
CA ASP A 110 -5.57 -7.10 8.86
C ASP A 110 -6.37 -6.31 7.81
N ILE A 111 -5.90 -6.36 6.58
CA ILE A 111 -6.42 -5.56 5.48
C ILE A 111 -7.15 -6.48 4.52
N PHE A 112 -8.43 -6.22 4.28
CA PHE A 112 -9.10 -6.71 3.07
C PHE A 112 -9.15 -5.58 2.05
N VAL A 113 -8.71 -5.83 0.82
CA VAL A 113 -8.68 -4.82 -0.24
C VAL A 113 -9.86 -5.01 -1.18
N ASN A 114 -10.73 -4.01 -1.25
CA ASN A 114 -11.79 -3.95 -2.25
C ASN A 114 -11.19 -3.58 -3.62
N LEU A 115 -11.28 -4.49 -4.59
CA LEU A 115 -10.68 -4.31 -5.91
C LEU A 115 -11.36 -3.21 -6.74
N ASP A 116 -12.66 -2.98 -6.55
CA ASP A 116 -13.37 -1.91 -7.24
C ASP A 116 -12.93 -0.54 -6.73
N GLU A 117 -12.74 -0.39 -5.42
CA GLU A 117 -12.20 0.84 -4.83
C GLU A 117 -10.72 1.05 -5.21
N LEU A 118 -9.93 -0.02 -5.25
CA LEU A 118 -8.56 0.03 -5.75
C LEU A 118 -8.51 0.50 -7.22
N PHE A 119 -9.42 0.00 -8.06
CA PHE A 119 -9.52 0.44 -9.46
C PHE A 119 -9.91 1.91 -9.59
N LYS A 120 -10.88 2.37 -8.78
CA LYS A 120 -11.31 3.77 -8.76
C LYS A 120 -10.16 4.70 -8.39
N ILE A 121 -9.37 4.36 -7.37
CA ILE A 121 -8.26 5.22 -6.95
C ILE A 121 -7.12 5.21 -7.98
N MET A 122 -6.83 4.07 -8.62
CA MET A 122 -5.87 4.00 -9.73
C MET A 122 -6.31 4.91 -10.89
N THR A 123 -7.58 4.82 -11.28
CA THR A 123 -8.17 5.67 -12.32
C THR A 123 -8.08 7.16 -11.94
N PHE A 124 -8.41 7.51 -10.70
CA PHE A 124 -8.31 8.88 -10.19
C PHE A 124 -6.87 9.41 -10.22
N ALA A 125 -5.89 8.54 -9.96
CA ALA A 125 -4.47 8.86 -10.00
C ALA A 125 -3.87 8.87 -11.42
N ASN A 126 -4.67 8.59 -12.46
CA ASN A 126 -4.21 8.42 -13.85
C ASN A 126 -3.12 7.33 -13.99
N ILE A 127 -3.35 6.18 -13.34
CA ILE A 127 -2.52 4.97 -13.42
C ILE A 127 -3.12 4.00 -14.42
#